data_AF-X0W436-F1
#
_entry.id   AF-X0W436-F1
#
_cell.length_a   1.000
_cell.length_b   1.000
_cell.length_c   1.000
_cell.angle_alpha   90.00
_cell.angle_beta   90.00
_cell.angle_gamma   90.00
#
_symmetry.space_group_name_H-M   'P 1'
#
loop_
_entity.id
_entity.type
_entity.pdbx_description
1 polymer ?
#
loop_
_entity_poly.entity_id
_entity_poly.type
_entity_poly.pdbx_seq_one_letter_code
_entity_poly.pdbx_strand_id
1 'polypeptide(L)'
;FKPGPIVGELQKVGIPAAIQDGKVAIKTDKVIVPAGEKIPKDVAQMLTRLEIYPIEIGMSLHAVFEDGNIFKPDVLDIDLDEFILKIQQASSNAFNLAVKSAWISELTIKPLLNKAYSNALALAMESGIITKDTVEHLVSKAHRSMIAMALHAQDAIDEDLKKMIT
;
A
#
# COMPACT_ATOMS: atom_id res chain seq x y z
N PHE A 1 28.82 -15.01 9.70
CA PHE A 1 30.29 -15.19 9.84
C PHE A 1 30.70 -15.22 11.30
N LYS A 2 31.75 -15.97 11.68
CA LYS A 2 32.33 -15.90 13.04
C LYS A 2 32.89 -14.48 13.28
N PRO A 3 32.83 -13.94 14.51
CA PRO A 3 33.33 -12.60 14.80
C PRO A 3 34.83 -12.56 14.53
N GLY A 4 35.27 -11.62 13.69
CA GLY A 4 36.65 -11.50 13.24
C GLY A 4 36.87 -10.16 12.55
N PRO A 5 38.04 -9.94 11.92
CA PRO A 5 38.37 -8.69 11.23
C PRO A 5 37.39 -8.35 10.09
N ILE A 6 36.61 -9.33 9.65
CA ILE A 6 35.58 -9.19 8.60
C ILE A 6 34.53 -8.10 8.92
N VAL A 7 34.23 -7.83 10.20
CA VAL A 7 33.31 -6.74 10.57
C VAL A 7 33.89 -5.37 10.20
N GLY A 8 35.18 -5.17 10.45
CA GLY A 8 35.89 -3.93 10.10
C GLY A 8 36.11 -3.79 8.59
N GLU A 9 36.37 -4.92 7.89
CA GLU A 9 36.49 -4.93 6.43
C GLU A 9 35.18 -4.53 5.74
N LEU A 10 34.03 -5.04 6.21
CA LEU A 10 32.71 -4.68 5.67
C LEU A 10 32.36 -3.21 5.93
N GLN A 11 32.65 -2.70 7.13
CA GLN A 11 32.41 -1.29 7.47
C GLN A 11 33.29 -0.34 6.66
N LYS A 12 34.55 -0.71 6.38
CA LYS A 12 35.49 0.08 5.56
C LYS A 12 34.98 0.26 4.12
N VAL A 13 34.27 -0.73 3.61
CA VAL A 13 33.68 -0.75 2.26
C VAL A 13 32.29 -0.07 2.24
N GLY A 14 31.80 0.40 3.39
CA GLY A 14 30.54 1.13 3.51
C GLY A 14 29.31 0.26 3.74
N ILE A 15 29.49 -1.05 3.98
CA ILE A 15 28.43 -2.00 4.33
C ILE A 15 28.21 -1.95 5.85
N PRO A 16 27.03 -1.54 6.34
CA PRO A 16 26.77 -1.44 7.77
C PRO A 16 26.59 -2.83 8.39
N ALA A 17 27.69 -3.42 8.87
CA ALA A 17 27.71 -4.70 9.55
C ALA A 17 27.88 -4.53 11.07
N ALA A 18 27.27 -5.42 11.86
CA ALA A 18 27.43 -5.50 13.30
C ALA A 18 27.42 -6.94 13.80
N ILE A 19 27.92 -7.15 15.01
CA ILE A 19 27.87 -8.46 15.67
C ILE A 19 26.50 -8.58 16.36
N GLN A 20 25.72 -9.57 15.96
CA GLN A 20 24.49 -10.00 16.63
C GLN A 20 24.61 -11.49 16.94
N ASP A 21 24.38 -11.88 18.20
CA ASP A 21 24.39 -13.27 18.66
C ASP A 21 25.64 -14.08 18.26
N GLY A 22 26.81 -13.44 18.35
CA GLY A 22 28.08 -14.08 17.99
C GLY A 22 28.25 -14.32 16.49
N LYS A 23 27.42 -13.72 15.63
CA LYS A 23 27.53 -13.73 14.17
C LYS A 23 27.58 -12.31 13.62
N VAL A 24 28.27 -12.14 12.50
CA VAL A 24 28.24 -10.88 11.74
C VAL A 24 26.95 -10.81 10.92
N ALA A 25 26.14 -9.77 11.15
CA ALA A 25 24.88 -9.49 10.46
C ALA A 25 24.90 -8.08 9.83
N ILE A 26 24.18 -7.91 8.72
CA ILE A 26 23.99 -6.62 8.05
C ILE A 26 22.82 -5.89 8.73
N LYS A 27 23.01 -4.62 9.11
CA LYS A 27 22.01 -3.84 9.86
C LYS A 27 20.93 -3.22 8.98
N THR A 28 21.30 -2.80 7.77
CA THR A 28 20.43 -1.98 6.91
C THR A 28 20.84 -2.17 5.46
N ASP A 29 19.84 -2.24 4.59
CA ASP A 29 20.04 -2.27 3.14
C ASP A 29 20.56 -0.92 2.66
N LYS A 30 21.65 -0.95 1.89
CA LYS A 30 22.29 0.25 1.36
C LYS A 30 22.86 -0.02 -0.02
N VAL A 31 22.60 0.90 -0.95
CA VAL A 31 23.24 0.90 -2.27
C VAL A 31 24.70 1.29 -2.10
N ILE A 32 25.63 0.36 -2.39
CA ILE A 32 27.08 0.58 -2.23
C ILE A 32 27.68 1.26 -3.47
N VAL A 33 27.24 0.86 -4.66
CA VAL A 33 27.65 1.46 -5.94
C VAL A 33 26.39 1.72 -6.76
N PRO A 34 26.13 2.96 -7.20
CA PRO A 34 24.98 3.26 -8.06
C PRO A 34 25.19 2.69 -9.47
N ALA A 35 24.09 2.53 -10.20
CA ALA A 35 24.13 2.02 -11.58
C ALA A 35 25.00 2.94 -12.47
N GLY A 36 25.96 2.35 -13.20
CA GLY A 36 26.84 3.05 -14.12
C GLY A 36 28.21 3.45 -13.55
N GLU A 37 28.44 3.32 -12.25
CA GLU A 37 29.75 3.58 -11.65
C GLU A 37 30.68 2.36 -11.64
N LYS A 38 31.99 2.60 -11.69
CA LYS A 38 33.00 1.54 -11.66
C LYS A 38 33.12 0.96 -10.25
N ILE A 39 32.90 -0.35 -10.11
CA ILE A 39 33.00 -1.06 -8.83
C ILE A 39 34.46 -1.08 -8.33
N PRO A 40 34.76 -0.53 -7.13
CA PRO A 40 36.09 -0.62 -6.53
C PRO A 40 36.48 -2.08 -6.20
N LYS A 41 37.77 -2.41 -6.31
CA LYS A 41 38.28 -3.78 -6.08
C LYS A 41 37.92 -4.32 -4.69
N ASP A 42 38.01 -3.48 -3.67
CA ASP A 42 37.72 -3.84 -2.27
C ASP A 42 36.23 -4.18 -2.08
N VAL A 43 35.33 -3.47 -2.78
CA VAL A 43 33.88 -3.73 -2.80
C VAL A 43 33.59 -5.07 -3.47
N ALA A 44 34.17 -5.30 -4.65
CA ALA A 44 33.95 -6.53 -5.41
C ALA A 44 34.39 -7.78 -4.62
N GLN A 45 35.54 -7.74 -3.95
CA GLN A 45 36.03 -8.84 -3.14
C GLN A 45 35.11 -9.16 -1.96
N MET A 46 34.52 -8.15 -1.33
CA MET A 46 33.56 -8.34 -0.24
C MET A 46 32.23 -8.90 -0.74
N LEU A 47 31.71 -8.42 -1.86
CA LEU A 47 30.49 -8.95 -2.48
C LEU A 47 30.63 -10.44 -2.85
N THR A 48 31.78 -10.84 -3.41
CA THR A 48 32.08 -12.26 -3.68
C THR A 48 32.11 -13.11 -2.40
N ARG A 49 32.66 -12.58 -1.29
CA ARG A 49 32.64 -13.28 0.01
C ARG A 49 31.25 -13.41 0.63
N LEU A 50 30.33 -12.50 0.30
CA LEU A 50 28.92 -12.58 0.67
C LEU A 50 28.09 -13.44 -0.30
N GLU A 51 28.73 -14.00 -1.34
CA GLU A 51 28.07 -14.76 -2.42
C GLU A 51 27.01 -13.93 -3.17
N ILE A 52 27.19 -12.61 -3.22
CA ILE A 52 26.32 -11.69 -3.95
C ILE A 52 26.96 -11.41 -5.32
N TYR A 53 26.25 -11.76 -6.39
CA TYR A 53 26.68 -11.58 -7.78
C TYR A 53 25.75 -10.59 -8.49
N PRO A 54 26.07 -9.28 -8.47
CA PRO A 54 25.15 -8.24 -8.96
C PRO A 54 25.15 -8.07 -10.49
N ILE A 55 26.08 -8.70 -11.20
CA ILE A 55 26.21 -8.58 -12.66
C ILE A 55 26.01 -9.96 -13.27
N GLU A 56 25.02 -10.08 -14.14
CA GLU A 56 24.85 -11.24 -15.00
C GLU A 56 25.70 -11.04 -16.26
N ILE A 57 26.62 -11.97 -16.51
CA ILE A 57 27.43 -11.99 -17.73
C ILE A 57 26.72 -12.90 -18.73
N GLY A 58 26.17 -12.33 -19.79
CA GLY A 58 25.42 -13.05 -20.81
C GLY A 58 25.30 -12.28 -22.13
N MET A 59 24.48 -12.79 -23.05
CA MET A 59 24.15 -12.08 -24.28
C MET A 59 23.09 -11.01 -23.99
N SER A 60 23.40 -9.75 -24.28
CA SER A 60 22.39 -8.68 -24.25
C SER A 60 21.59 -8.69 -25.55
N LEU A 61 20.30 -8.95 -25.43
CA LEU A 61 19.36 -8.78 -26.54
C LEU A 61 19.31 -7.30 -26.90
N HIS A 62 19.43 -6.96 -28.19
CA HIS A 62 19.32 -5.56 -28.65
C HIS A 62 17.97 -5.26 -29.29
N ALA A 63 17.47 -6.21 -30.09
CA ALA A 63 16.12 -6.21 -30.63
C ALA A 63 15.79 -7.60 -31.20
N VAL A 64 14.50 -7.92 -31.26
CA VAL A 64 13.94 -9.05 -32.00
C VAL A 64 13.11 -8.49 -33.14
N PHE A 65 13.26 -9.05 -34.34
CA PHE A 65 12.39 -8.74 -35.47
C PHE A 65 11.46 -9.92 -35.72
N GLU A 66 10.16 -9.68 -35.67
CA GLU A 66 9.13 -10.69 -35.90
C GLU A 66 7.92 -10.04 -36.59
N ASP A 67 7.44 -10.67 -37.67
CA ASP A 67 6.28 -10.24 -38.46
C ASP A 67 6.25 -8.74 -38.84
N GLY A 68 7.41 -8.19 -39.23
CA GLY A 68 7.52 -6.78 -39.63
C GLY A 68 7.69 -5.80 -38.47
N ASN A 69 7.67 -6.27 -37.22
CA ASN A 69 7.82 -5.45 -36.02
C ASN A 69 9.19 -5.65 -35.39
N ILE A 70 9.75 -4.57 -34.84
CA ILE A 70 11.00 -4.60 -34.08
C ILE A 70 10.65 -4.45 -32.59
N PHE A 71 10.87 -5.52 -31.83
CA PHE A 71 10.70 -5.56 -30.39
C PHE A 71 12.02 -5.26 -29.70
N LYS A 72 12.04 -4.21 -28.88
CA LYS A 72 13.19 -3.91 -28.03
C LYS A 72 13.09 -4.69 -26.70
N PRO A 73 14.21 -4.88 -25.97
CA PRO A 73 14.22 -5.61 -24.71
C PRO A 73 13.22 -5.06 -23.68
N ASP A 74 13.07 -3.73 -23.63
CA ASP A 74 12.14 -2.99 -22.79
C ASP A 74 10.65 -3.29 -23.06
N VAL A 75 10.31 -3.79 -24.25
CA VAL A 75 8.94 -4.23 -24.59
C VAL A 75 8.75 -5.72 -24.28
N LEU A 76 9.84 -6.50 -24.32
CA LEU A 76 9.86 -7.93 -24.04
C LEU A 76 9.90 -8.22 -22.52
N ASP A 77 10.42 -7.28 -21.73
CA ASP A 77 10.45 -7.34 -20.26
C ASP A 77 9.08 -6.95 -19.69
N ILE A 78 8.14 -7.90 -19.72
CA ILE A 78 6.77 -7.70 -19.24
C ILE A 78 6.62 -8.32 -17.85
N ASP A 79 6.36 -7.47 -16.85
CA ASP A 79 5.86 -7.90 -15.55
C ASP A 79 4.36 -8.23 -15.66
N LEU A 80 4.04 -9.52 -15.57
CA LEU A 80 2.66 -10.01 -15.64
C LEU A 80 1.80 -9.51 -14.48
N ASP A 81 2.36 -9.40 -13.27
CA ASP A 81 1.61 -8.98 -12.08
C ASP A 81 1.25 -7.50 -12.19
N GLU A 82 2.18 -6.66 -12.64
CA GLU A 82 1.92 -5.25 -12.90
C GLU A 82 0.85 -5.08 -13.99
N PHE A 83 0.91 -5.90 -15.05
CA PHE A 83 -0.05 -5.83 -16.14
C PHE A 83 -1.47 -6.21 -15.71
N ILE A 84 -1.61 -7.26 -14.91
CA ILE A 84 -2.90 -7.66 -14.32
C ILE A 84 -3.45 -6.54 -13.44
N LEU A 85 -2.61 -5.93 -12.61
CA LEU A 85 -3.01 -4.81 -11.77
C LEU A 85 -3.51 -3.62 -12.60
N LYS A 86 -2.82 -3.28 -13.70
CA LYS A 86 -3.24 -2.21 -14.62
C LYS A 86 -4.61 -2.50 -15.23
N ILE A 87 -4.90 -3.73 -15.62
CA ILE A 87 -6.21 -4.12 -16.16
C ILE A 87 -7.31 -3.98 -15.09
N GLN A 88 -7.06 -4.44 -13.87
CA GLN A 88 -8.02 -4.33 -12.77
C GLN A 88 -8.32 -2.85 -12.44
N GLN A 89 -7.28 -2.01 -12.43
CA GLN A 89 -7.42 -0.57 -12.24
C GLN A 89 -8.22 0.07 -13.37
N ALA A 90 -7.93 -0.27 -14.63
CA ALA A 90 -8.66 0.26 -15.78
C ALA A 90 -10.15 -0.11 -15.71
N SER A 91 -10.48 -1.35 -15.37
CA SER A 91 -11.86 -1.81 -15.19
C SER A 91 -12.57 -1.05 -14.07
N SER A 92 -11.92 -0.92 -12.91
CA SER A 92 -12.46 -0.18 -11.76
C SER A 92 -12.68 1.30 -12.09
N ASN A 93 -11.76 1.93 -12.81
CA ASN A 93 -11.85 3.32 -13.23
C ASN A 93 -13.00 3.54 -14.23
N ALA A 94 -13.15 2.65 -15.21
CA ALA A 94 -14.25 2.70 -16.17
C ALA A 94 -15.61 2.54 -15.47
N PHE A 95 -15.72 1.59 -14.54
CA PHE A 95 -16.94 1.39 -13.75
C PHE A 95 -17.26 2.62 -12.88
N ASN A 96 -16.25 3.17 -12.19
CA ASN A 96 -16.42 4.37 -11.38
C ASN A 96 -16.88 5.58 -12.22
N LEU A 97 -16.34 5.73 -13.43
CA LEU A 97 -16.77 6.78 -14.35
C LEU A 97 -18.23 6.58 -14.77
N ALA A 98 -18.63 5.36 -15.12
CA ALA A 98 -20.01 5.04 -15.49
C ALA A 98 -21.00 5.34 -14.34
N VAL A 99 -20.68 4.91 -13.11
CA VAL A 99 -21.52 5.16 -11.93
C VAL A 99 -21.58 6.66 -11.57
N LYS A 100 -20.48 7.41 -11.74
CA LYS A 100 -20.47 8.86 -11.44
C LYS A 100 -21.18 9.69 -12.50
N SER A 101 -21.12 9.26 -13.77
CA SER A 101 -21.84 9.91 -14.88
C SER A 101 -23.32 9.52 -14.94
N ALA A 102 -23.80 8.68 -14.02
CA ALA A 102 -25.16 8.13 -14.02
C ALA A 102 -25.53 7.38 -15.32
N TRP A 103 -24.53 6.76 -15.96
CA TRP A 103 -24.75 5.91 -17.11
C TRP A 103 -25.49 4.65 -16.71
N ILE A 104 -26.61 4.35 -17.38
CA ILE A 104 -27.46 3.21 -17.04
C ILE A 104 -27.07 2.01 -17.89
N SER A 105 -26.66 0.94 -17.22
CA SER A 105 -26.40 -0.38 -17.79
C SER A 105 -26.77 -1.47 -16.78
N GLU A 106 -26.86 -2.72 -17.24
CA GLU A 106 -27.16 -3.87 -16.38
C GLU A 106 -26.18 -4.01 -15.19
N LEU A 107 -24.93 -3.60 -15.40
CA LEU A 107 -23.88 -3.65 -14.38
C LEU A 107 -23.96 -2.48 -13.38
N THR A 108 -24.46 -1.32 -13.80
CA THR A 108 -24.41 -0.08 -13.02
C THR A 108 -25.72 0.24 -12.31
N ILE A 109 -26.86 -0.31 -12.75
CA ILE A 109 -28.18 0.02 -12.21
C ILE A 109 -28.32 -0.27 -10.71
N LYS A 110 -27.87 -1.44 -10.25
CA LYS A 110 -27.91 -1.82 -8.82
C LYS A 110 -27.03 -0.89 -7.97
N PRO A 111 -25.74 -0.67 -8.30
CA PRO A 111 -24.90 0.32 -7.61
C PRO A 111 -25.49 1.74 -7.59
N LEU A 112 -26.09 2.19 -8.69
CA LEU A 112 -26.70 3.51 -8.78
C LEU A 112 -27.89 3.66 -7.82
N LEU A 113 -28.77 2.67 -7.77
CA LEU A 113 -29.91 2.67 -6.83
C LEU A 113 -29.44 2.66 -5.38
N ASN A 114 -28.45 1.82 -5.04
CA ASN A 114 -27.87 1.79 -3.69
C ASN A 114 -27.25 3.13 -3.33
N LYS A 115 -26.50 3.75 -4.23
CA LYS A 115 -25.90 5.08 -4.02
C LYS A 115 -26.97 6.15 -3.81
N ALA A 116 -28.04 6.14 -4.62
CA ALA A 116 -29.14 7.08 -4.48
C ALA A 116 -29.83 6.93 -3.12
N TYR A 117 -30.11 5.68 -2.70
CA TYR A 117 -30.69 5.37 -1.40
C TYR A 117 -29.78 5.84 -0.26
N SER A 118 -28.48 5.50 -0.28
CA SER A 118 -27.53 5.93 0.74
C SER A 118 -27.42 7.45 0.85
N ASN A 119 -27.40 8.16 -0.29
CA ASN A 119 -27.37 9.62 -0.30
C ASN A 119 -28.64 10.24 0.28
N ALA A 120 -29.81 9.70 -0.07
CA ALA A 120 -31.09 10.16 0.47
C ALA A 120 -31.19 9.90 1.97
N LEU A 121 -30.76 8.72 2.43
CA LEU A 121 -30.73 8.36 3.85
C LEU A 121 -29.78 9.28 4.62
N ALA A 122 -28.58 9.55 4.09
CA ALA A 122 -27.64 10.46 4.70
C ALA A 122 -28.22 11.88 4.84
N LEU A 123 -28.88 12.39 3.80
CA LEU A 123 -29.56 13.68 3.85
C LEU A 123 -30.69 13.71 4.89
N ALA A 124 -31.51 12.67 4.95
CA ALA A 124 -32.61 12.56 5.91
C ALA A 124 -32.10 12.49 7.36
N MET A 125 -31.01 11.74 7.60
CA MET A 125 -30.37 11.63 8.91
C MET A 125 -29.77 12.96 9.37
N GLU A 126 -29.16 13.72 8.47
CA GLU A 126 -28.57 15.02 8.82
C GLU A 126 -29.62 16.12 8.99
N SER A 127 -30.70 16.07 8.20
CA SER A 127 -31.81 17.00 8.31
C SER A 127 -32.77 16.67 9.46
N GLY A 128 -32.56 15.57 10.19
CA GLY A 128 -33.41 15.14 11.31
C GLY A 128 -34.81 14.70 10.90
N ILE A 129 -35.00 14.27 9.65
CA ILE A 129 -36.31 13.86 9.14
C ILE A 129 -36.68 12.49 9.73
N ILE A 130 -37.80 12.43 10.44
CA ILE A 130 -38.29 11.23 11.11
C ILE A 130 -39.16 10.43 10.14
N THR A 131 -38.64 9.28 9.72
CA THR A 131 -39.31 8.28 8.87
C THR A 131 -39.07 6.90 9.46
N LYS A 132 -39.86 5.90 9.06
CA LYS A 132 -39.75 4.52 9.57
C LYS A 132 -38.32 3.98 9.51
N ASP A 133 -37.59 4.31 8.45
CA ASP A 133 -36.23 3.83 8.21
C ASP A 133 -35.17 4.67 8.94
N THR A 134 -35.47 5.90 9.33
CA THR A 134 -34.51 6.80 10.00
C THR A 134 -34.63 6.84 11.52
N VAL A 135 -35.78 6.48 12.09
CA VAL A 135 -36.04 6.62 13.55
C VAL A 135 -34.99 5.86 14.37
N GLU A 136 -34.73 4.60 14.04
CA GLU A 136 -33.77 3.77 14.77
C GLU A 136 -32.35 4.36 14.68
N HIS A 137 -31.96 4.81 13.49
CA HIS A 137 -30.65 5.43 13.26
C HIS A 137 -30.49 6.77 13.98
N LEU A 138 -31.55 7.58 14.05
CA LEU A 138 -31.56 8.87 14.75
C LEU A 138 -31.49 8.70 16.26
N VAL A 139 -32.26 7.77 16.83
CA VAL A 139 -32.20 7.43 18.26
C VAL A 139 -30.81 6.90 18.62
N SER A 140 -30.26 6.01 17.79
CA SER A 140 -28.89 5.52 17.96
C SER A 140 -27.84 6.62 17.86
N LYS A 141 -27.99 7.57 16.91
CA LYS A 141 -27.10 8.74 16.79
C LYS A 141 -27.18 9.61 18.04
N ALA A 142 -28.40 9.92 18.50
CA ALA A 142 -28.63 10.73 19.70
C ALA A 142 -28.03 10.08 20.95
N HIS A 143 -28.21 8.76 21.12
CA HIS A 143 -27.63 8.02 22.24
C HIS A 143 -26.10 8.07 22.24
N ARG A 144 -25.46 7.86 21.07
CA ARG A 144 -24.00 8.01 20.93
C ARG A 144 -23.52 9.43 21.22
N SER A 145 -24.22 10.44 20.71
CA SER A 145 -23.88 11.85 20.96
C SER A 145 -24.02 12.23 22.44
N MET A 146 -25.05 11.71 23.13
CA MET A 146 -25.23 11.88 24.57
C MET A 146 -24.07 11.27 25.36
N ILE A 147 -23.69 10.01 25.07
CA ILE A 147 -22.55 9.35 25.72
C ILE A 147 -21.25 10.12 25.46
N ALA A 148 -21.01 10.54 24.22
CA ALA A 148 -19.82 11.30 23.87
C ALA A 148 -19.74 12.65 24.61
N MET A 149 -20.87 13.37 24.71
CA MET A 149 -20.92 14.63 25.47
C MET A 149 -20.76 14.40 26.98
N ALA A 150 -21.34 13.34 27.52
CA ALA A 150 -21.17 12.96 28.91
C ALA A 150 -19.70 12.64 29.21
N LEU A 151 -18.98 11.91 28.35
CA LEU A 151 -17.54 11.66 28.54
C LEU A 151 -16.71 12.94 28.71
N HIS A 152 -17.10 14.03 28.04
CA HIS A 152 -16.42 15.32 28.10
C HIS A 152 -16.84 16.21 29.28
N ALA A 153 -18.02 16.00 29.87
CA ALA A 153 -18.61 16.87 30.90
C ALA A 153 -18.62 16.22 32.30
N GLN A 154 -17.55 15.51 32.68
CA GLN A 154 -17.41 14.62 33.86
C GLN A 154 -17.95 15.18 35.19
N ASP A 155 -17.99 16.51 35.34
CA ASP A 155 -18.35 17.19 36.58
C ASP A 155 -19.87 17.35 36.81
N ALA A 156 -20.73 17.07 35.82
CA ALA A 156 -22.18 17.31 35.90
C ALA A 156 -23.06 16.09 35.58
N ILE A 157 -22.53 14.87 35.73
CA ILE A 157 -23.18 13.63 35.24
C ILE A 157 -23.85 12.84 36.38
N ASP A 158 -25.09 12.38 36.15
CA ASP A 158 -25.85 11.49 37.02
C ASP A 158 -25.20 10.10 37.18
N GLU A 159 -25.43 9.42 38.31
CA GLU A 159 -24.87 8.09 38.61
C GLU A 159 -25.16 7.03 37.53
N ASP A 160 -26.34 7.09 36.92
CA ASP A 160 -26.75 6.12 35.88
C ASP A 160 -25.97 6.31 34.57
N LEU A 161 -25.63 7.55 34.23
CA LEU A 161 -24.78 7.87 33.08
C LEU A 161 -23.31 7.51 33.33
N LYS A 162 -22.81 7.65 34.57
CA LYS A 162 -21.46 7.20 34.95
C LYS A 162 -21.28 5.69 34.80
N LYS A 163 -22.32 4.90 35.11
CA LYS A 163 -22.34 3.43 34.91
C LYS A 163 -22.36 3.01 33.44
N MET A 164 -22.84 3.86 32.53
CA MET A 164 -22.87 3.56 31.09
C MET A 164 -21.58 3.92 30.36
N ILE A 165 -20.72 4.78 30.95
CA ILE A 165 -19.43 5.21 30.40
C ILE A 165 -18.28 4.28 30.85
N THR A 166 -18.43 3.63 32.00
CA THR A 166 -17.44 2.69 32.58
C THR A 166 -17.57 1.30 31.95
#